data_AF-A0A967XL01-F1
#
_entry.id   AF-A0A967XL01-F1
#
_cell.length_a   1.000
_cell.length_b   1.000
_cell.length_c   1.000
_cell.angle_alpha   90.00
_cell.angle_beta   90.00
_cell.angle_gamma   90.00
#
_symmetry.space_group_name_H-M   'P 1'
#
loop_
_entity.id
_entity.type
_entity.pdbx_description
1 polymer ?
#
loop_
_entity_poly.entity_id
_entity_poly.type
_entity_poly.pdbx_seq_one_letter_code
_entity_poly.pdbx_strand_id
1 'polypeptide(L)'
;MQKRRVAAEKRADARRQVEQRRERRRRLMIGGVVGFLALALVLPLTAGILLAGDDAPTIQDTTSTFPEIPWLPPAQAGASITGPTPCPATDGTADRTTQFDSAPPMCIAEDSTHDLTFTSGDATFSLPVDAGLDPTAANLAVTFAHYRTYEQVQITTGIDGLLWIGSDGDAGFTIPGGAVAGGSYPVGSVVMVADVTGRLWGTIAVVLDELGSTLLQVDPRHVVIGTVDDVESLAGLADATVTEVSATSTG
;
A
#
# COMPACT_ATOMS: atom_id res chain seq x y z
N MET A 1 16.65 -23.45 -44.85
CA MET A 1 15.50 -23.91 -44.02
C MET A 1 15.87 -24.45 -42.62
N GLN A 2 17.10 -24.91 -42.34
CA GLN A 2 17.48 -25.49 -41.03
C GLN A 2 17.35 -24.55 -39.81
N LYS A 3 17.64 -23.26 -39.92
CA LYS A 3 17.61 -22.31 -38.78
C LYS A 3 16.22 -22.13 -38.15
N ARG A 4 15.13 -22.32 -38.91
CA ARG A 4 13.76 -22.16 -38.38
C ARG A 4 13.30 -23.36 -37.55
N ARG A 5 13.87 -24.55 -37.78
CA ARG A 5 13.54 -25.77 -37.01
C ARG A 5 14.16 -25.75 -35.61
N VAL A 6 15.43 -25.33 -35.52
CA VAL A 6 16.14 -25.21 -34.22
C VAL A 6 15.50 -24.17 -33.30
N ALA A 7 14.96 -23.08 -33.86
CA ALA A 7 14.26 -22.06 -33.07
C ALA A 7 12.87 -22.54 -32.56
N ALA A 8 12.20 -23.43 -33.30
CA ALA A 8 10.93 -23.99 -32.88
C ALA A 8 11.09 -25.00 -31.73
N GLU A 9 12.13 -25.84 -31.78
CA GLU A 9 12.45 -26.81 -30.72
C GLU A 9 12.79 -26.11 -29.39
N LYS A 10 13.63 -25.07 -29.42
CA LYS A 10 13.96 -24.29 -28.21
C LYS A 10 12.74 -23.63 -27.56
N ARG A 11 11.76 -23.19 -28.36
CA ARG A 11 10.51 -22.59 -27.85
C ARG A 11 9.57 -23.65 -27.25
N ALA A 12 9.58 -24.88 -27.79
CA ALA A 12 8.81 -25.99 -27.24
C ALA A 12 9.39 -26.47 -25.89
N ASP A 13 10.72 -26.55 -25.78
CA ASP A 13 11.38 -26.92 -24.52
C ASP A 13 11.22 -25.84 -23.44
N ALA A 14 11.26 -24.56 -23.81
CA ALA A 14 10.99 -23.46 -22.87
C ALA A 14 9.57 -23.53 -22.29
N ARG A 15 8.55 -23.85 -23.11
CA ARG A 15 7.17 -24.01 -22.65
C ARG A 15 7.00 -25.18 -21.68
N ARG A 16 7.63 -26.32 -21.98
CA ARG A 16 7.62 -27.51 -21.11
C ARG A 16 8.29 -27.26 -19.76
N GLN A 17 9.37 -26.47 -19.73
CA GLN A 17 10.03 -26.11 -18.47
C GLN A 17 9.18 -25.17 -17.60
N VAL A 18 8.41 -24.27 -18.21
CA VAL A 18 7.50 -23.37 -17.49
C VAL A 18 6.34 -24.16 -16.85
N GLU A 19 5.76 -25.12 -17.59
CA GLU A 19 4.68 -25.96 -17.09
C GLU A 19 5.15 -26.88 -15.95
N GLN A 20 6.31 -27.52 -16.08
CA GLN A 20 6.86 -28.40 -15.02
C GLN A 20 7.23 -27.65 -13.73
N ARG A 21 7.66 -26.38 -13.82
CA ARG A 21 7.94 -25.53 -12.64
C ARG A 21 6.66 -25.21 -11.85
N ARG A 22 5.52 -25.02 -12.54
CA ARG A 22 4.23 -24.71 -11.91
C ARG A 22 3.70 -25.90 -11.10
N GLU A 23 3.82 -27.12 -11.63
CA GLU A 23 3.39 -28.34 -10.92
C GLU A 23 4.28 -28.68 -9.71
N ARG A 24 5.59 -28.47 -9.82
CA ARG A 24 6.53 -28.74 -8.71
C ARG A 24 6.34 -27.76 -7.55
N ARG A 25 6.02 -26.48 -7.83
CA ARG A 25 5.66 -25.48 -6.81
C ARG A 25 4.36 -25.85 -6.06
N ARG A 26 3.36 -26.37 -6.76
CA ARG A 26 2.08 -26.77 -6.15
C ARG A 26 2.21 -27.93 -5.17
N ARG A 27 3.12 -28.89 -5.42
CA ARG A 27 3.34 -30.04 -4.53
C ARG A 27 4.13 -29.69 -3.26
N LEU A 28 4.99 -28.67 -3.29
CA LEU A 28 5.76 -28.21 -2.12
C LEU A 28 4.91 -27.38 -1.15
N MET A 29 3.96 -26.59 -1.65
CA MET A 29 3.02 -25.79 -0.84
C MET A 29 2.12 -26.65 0.07
N ILE A 30 1.67 -27.83 -0.40
CA ILE A 30 0.70 -28.67 0.32
C ILE A 30 1.35 -29.43 1.50
N GLY A 31 2.66 -29.69 1.46
CA GLY A 31 3.36 -30.44 2.51
C GLY A 31 3.75 -29.62 3.75
N GLY A 32 3.89 -28.29 3.62
CA GLY A 32 4.38 -27.42 4.70
C GLY A 32 3.33 -27.06 5.76
N VAL A 33 2.04 -27.07 5.40
CA VAL A 33 0.93 -26.60 6.25
C VAL A 33 0.65 -27.52 7.44
N VAL A 34 0.95 -28.83 7.33
CA VAL A 34 0.61 -29.82 8.38
C VAL A 34 1.66 -29.87 9.49
N GLY A 35 2.91 -29.46 9.23
CA GLY A 35 3.99 -29.55 10.21
C GLY A 35 4.03 -28.42 11.24
N PHE A 36 3.50 -27.24 10.92
CA PHE A 36 3.70 -26.03 11.73
C PHE A 36 2.61 -25.80 12.80
N LEU A 37 1.44 -26.45 12.68
CA LEU A 37 0.33 -26.35 13.63
C LEU A 37 0.61 -26.97 15.02
N ALA A 38 1.76 -27.63 15.21
CA ALA A 38 2.08 -28.35 16.45
C ALA A 38 2.97 -27.58 17.45
N LEU A 39 3.51 -26.39 17.13
CA LEU A 39 4.58 -25.76 17.92
C LEU A 39 4.30 -24.34 18.44
N ALA A 40 3.05 -23.88 18.49
CA ALA A 40 2.71 -22.49 18.88
C ALA A 40 1.81 -22.38 20.12
N LEU A 41 2.01 -23.22 21.15
CA LEU A 41 1.19 -23.22 22.37
C LEU A 41 2.03 -23.19 23.67
N VAL A 42 2.92 -22.21 23.82
CA VAL A 42 3.64 -21.82 25.07
C VAL A 42 4.37 -20.51 24.75
N LEU A 43 4.24 -19.32 25.36
CA LEU A 43 3.93 -18.81 26.71
C LEU A 43 3.64 -17.27 26.63
N PRO A 44 2.90 -16.65 27.59
CA PRO A 44 2.65 -15.20 27.66
C PRO A 44 3.42 -14.43 28.78
N LEU A 45 3.32 -13.07 28.72
CA LEU A 45 3.23 -12.06 29.81
C LEU A 45 4.47 -11.31 30.40
N THR A 46 4.22 -10.00 30.66
CA THR A 46 4.90 -8.96 31.54
C THR A 46 6.05 -8.14 30.94
N ALA A 47 6.30 -6.83 31.17
CA ALA A 47 5.89 -5.78 32.14
C ALA A 47 6.11 -4.37 31.46
N GLY A 48 5.69 -3.19 31.94
CA GLY A 48 5.23 -2.72 33.25
C GLY A 48 4.78 -1.23 33.21
N ILE A 49 4.12 -0.83 34.29
CA ILE A 49 3.54 0.50 34.62
C ILE A 49 4.53 1.28 35.51
N LEU A 50 4.46 2.64 35.51
CA LEU A 50 4.76 3.66 36.57
C LEU A 50 5.39 4.93 35.90
N LEU A 51 5.04 6.21 36.15
CA LEU A 51 4.51 6.98 37.29
C LEU A 51 3.79 8.27 36.84
N ALA A 52 2.90 8.77 37.70
CA ALA A 52 2.13 10.01 37.59
C ALA A 52 2.91 11.25 38.08
N GLY A 53 2.70 12.39 37.42
CA GLY A 53 3.08 13.74 37.84
C GLY A 53 1.98 14.72 37.41
N ASP A 54 1.41 15.40 38.40
CA ASP A 54 0.21 16.23 38.31
C ASP A 54 0.63 17.71 38.18
N ASP A 55 0.53 18.26 36.97
CA ASP A 55 0.57 19.69 36.68
C ASP A 55 -0.32 19.93 35.44
N ALA A 56 -1.38 20.71 35.59
CA ALA A 56 -2.41 20.91 34.57
C ALA A 56 -1.81 21.53 33.28
N PRO A 57 -1.95 20.89 32.10
CA PRO A 57 -1.41 21.44 30.87
C PRO A 57 -2.40 22.42 30.23
N THR A 58 -1.90 23.61 29.92
CA THR A 58 -2.38 24.42 28.81
C THR A 58 -2.55 23.52 27.59
N ILE A 59 -3.71 23.56 26.94
CA ILE A 59 -3.97 22.84 25.68
C ILE A 59 -3.00 23.39 24.64
N GLN A 60 -1.88 22.70 24.47
CA GLN A 60 -1.08 22.75 23.26
C GLN A 60 -1.75 21.80 22.28
N ASP A 61 -2.02 22.29 21.07
CA ASP A 61 -2.34 21.45 19.92
C ASP A 61 -1.38 20.27 19.92
N THR A 62 -1.94 19.09 20.20
CA THR A 62 -1.18 17.85 20.22
C THR A 62 -1.02 17.45 18.76
N THR A 63 -0.10 18.10 18.06
CA THR A 63 0.36 17.60 16.78
C THR A 63 0.95 16.21 17.06
N SER A 64 0.23 15.17 16.66
CA SER A 64 0.73 13.79 16.60
C SER A 64 2.09 13.85 15.91
N THR A 65 3.18 13.71 16.67
CA THR A 65 4.53 13.75 16.12
C THR A 65 4.80 12.38 15.53
N PHE A 66 4.25 12.14 14.36
CA PHE A 66 4.69 11.05 13.50
C PHE A 66 6.12 11.37 13.04
N PRO A 67 7.05 10.40 13.06
CA PRO A 67 8.42 10.65 12.65
C PRO A 67 8.45 11.02 11.17
N GLU A 68 9.04 12.17 10.87
CA GLU A 68 9.26 12.64 9.50
C GLU A 68 10.09 11.61 8.71
N ILE A 69 9.59 11.19 7.55
CA ILE A 69 10.28 10.27 6.64
C ILE A 69 11.13 11.13 5.70
N PRO A 70 12.48 11.13 5.79
CA PRO A 70 13.32 12.18 5.19
C PRO A 70 13.25 12.36 3.68
N TRP A 71 12.70 11.37 2.97
CA TRP A 71 12.62 11.35 1.50
C TRP A 71 11.17 11.41 1.00
N LEU A 72 10.19 11.37 1.91
CA LEU A 72 8.78 11.54 1.60
C LEU A 72 8.46 13.05 1.71
N PRO A 73 7.64 13.63 0.82
CA PRO A 73 7.38 15.06 0.86
C PRO A 73 6.59 15.47 2.12
N PRO A 74 6.72 16.74 2.54
CA PRO A 74 5.96 17.27 3.67
C PRO A 74 4.46 17.21 3.40
N ALA A 75 3.69 16.87 4.43
CA ALA A 75 2.22 16.95 4.35
C ALA A 75 1.74 18.37 4.05
N GLN A 76 0.92 18.52 3.01
CA GLN A 76 0.31 19.80 2.65
C GLN A 76 -1.06 19.95 3.29
N ALA A 77 -1.32 21.10 3.93
CA ALA A 77 -2.56 21.35 4.65
C ALA A 77 -3.80 21.27 3.73
N GLY A 78 -4.81 20.52 4.16
CA GLY A 78 -6.15 20.48 3.60
C GLY A 78 -7.20 20.70 4.70
N ALA A 79 -8.45 20.33 4.43
CA ALA A 79 -9.50 20.34 5.44
C ALA A 79 -9.22 19.32 6.57
N SER A 80 -9.85 19.54 7.71
CA SER A 80 -9.81 18.65 8.87
C SER A 80 -11.22 18.17 9.22
N ILE A 81 -11.36 16.88 9.52
CA ILE A 81 -12.61 16.29 10.03
C ILE A 81 -12.44 15.99 11.51
N THR A 82 -13.30 16.60 12.33
CA THR A 82 -13.35 16.36 13.76
C THR A 82 -14.38 15.28 14.13
N GLY A 83 -14.05 14.46 15.12
CA GLY A 83 -14.86 13.31 15.52
C GLY A 83 -14.86 12.15 14.50
N PRO A 84 -15.95 11.35 14.45
CA PRO A 84 -16.06 10.22 13.54
C PRO A 84 -15.96 10.64 12.06
N THR A 85 -15.04 10.05 11.32
CA THR A 85 -14.91 10.30 9.87
C THR A 85 -16.05 9.64 9.11
N PRO A 86 -16.87 10.38 8.35
CA PRO A 86 -17.91 9.80 7.52
C PRO A 86 -17.31 9.10 6.28
N CYS A 87 -18.12 8.34 5.55
CA CYS A 87 -17.72 7.93 4.21
C CYS A 87 -17.80 9.12 3.25
N PRO A 88 -16.79 9.34 2.39
CA PRO A 88 -16.77 10.45 1.46
C PRO A 88 -17.80 10.26 0.35
N ALA A 89 -18.15 11.37 -0.32
CA ALA A 89 -18.95 11.32 -1.53
C ALA A 89 -18.14 10.65 -2.66
N THR A 90 -18.75 9.69 -3.35
CA THR A 90 -18.09 8.91 -4.42
C THR A 90 -18.10 9.61 -5.78
N ASP A 91 -18.79 10.75 -5.89
CA ASP A 91 -18.91 11.56 -7.11
C ASP A 91 -17.75 12.55 -7.30
N GLY A 92 -16.73 12.49 -6.45
CA GLY A 92 -15.55 13.35 -6.50
C GLY A 92 -15.79 14.77 -5.96
N THR A 93 -16.94 15.04 -5.33
CA THR A 93 -17.29 16.37 -4.82
C THR A 93 -16.77 16.66 -3.41
N ALA A 94 -16.17 15.68 -2.74
CA ALA A 94 -15.62 15.88 -1.41
C ALA A 94 -14.47 16.89 -1.41
N ASP A 95 -14.38 17.68 -0.35
CA ASP A 95 -13.28 18.61 -0.14
C ASP A 95 -11.98 17.85 0.15
N ARG A 96 -10.87 18.39 -0.36
CA ARG A 96 -9.53 17.87 -0.05
C ARG A 96 -9.29 17.89 1.46
N THR A 97 -9.21 16.71 2.06
CA THR A 97 -9.07 16.51 3.50
C THR A 97 -7.77 15.77 3.79
N THR A 98 -6.99 16.27 4.75
CA THR A 98 -5.67 15.70 5.10
C THR A 98 -5.50 15.44 6.59
N GLN A 99 -6.51 15.75 7.40
CA GLN A 99 -6.46 15.52 8.84
C GLN A 99 -7.80 14.99 9.36
N PHE A 100 -7.76 13.96 10.18
CA PHE A 100 -8.91 13.22 10.67
C PHE A 100 -8.68 12.85 12.13
N ASP A 101 -9.67 13.09 13.00
CA ASP A 101 -9.62 12.69 14.41
C ASP A 101 -9.72 11.17 14.60
N SER A 102 -10.23 10.44 13.60
CA SER A 102 -10.43 9.00 13.66
C SER A 102 -10.27 8.35 12.29
N ALA A 103 -10.04 7.04 12.27
CA ALA A 103 -10.00 6.29 11.03
C ALA A 103 -11.40 6.25 10.37
N PRO A 104 -11.48 6.28 9.03
CA PRO A 104 -12.76 6.08 8.35
C PRO A 104 -13.32 4.68 8.62
N PRO A 105 -14.66 4.53 8.67
CA PRO A 105 -15.30 3.21 8.71
C PRO A 105 -15.07 2.48 7.37
N MET A 106 -15.54 1.24 7.28
CA MET A 106 -15.60 0.53 5.99
C MET A 106 -16.60 1.23 5.06
N CYS A 107 -16.09 1.83 4.00
CA CYS A 107 -16.83 2.60 2.99
C CYS A 107 -16.94 1.86 1.65
N ILE A 108 -16.17 0.80 1.47
CA ILE A 108 -16.22 -0.11 0.31
C ILE A 108 -16.63 -1.52 0.73
N ALA A 109 -17.02 -2.35 -0.23
CA ALA A 109 -17.29 -3.77 0.03
C ALA A 109 -15.97 -4.55 0.22
N GLU A 110 -15.99 -5.64 0.99
CA GLU A 110 -14.77 -6.38 1.35
C GLU A 110 -14.08 -7.07 0.16
N ASP A 111 -14.78 -7.30 -0.95
CA ASP A 111 -14.25 -7.97 -2.14
C ASP A 111 -14.37 -7.10 -3.41
N SER A 112 -14.58 -5.78 -3.27
CA SER A 112 -14.70 -4.89 -4.44
C SER A 112 -13.35 -4.52 -5.03
N THR A 113 -13.33 -4.28 -6.34
CA THR A 113 -12.17 -3.74 -7.03
C THR A 113 -12.38 -2.28 -7.39
N HIS A 114 -11.31 -1.50 -7.33
CA HIS A 114 -11.29 -0.07 -7.62
C HIS A 114 -10.07 0.30 -8.45
N ASP A 115 -10.21 1.32 -9.30
CA ASP A 115 -9.08 1.99 -9.94
C ASP A 115 -8.88 3.37 -9.33
N LEU A 116 -7.72 3.60 -8.74
CA LEU A 116 -7.28 4.92 -8.31
C LEU A 116 -6.59 5.61 -9.47
N THR A 117 -7.24 6.62 -10.04
CA THR A 117 -6.69 7.37 -11.18
C THR A 117 -6.08 8.68 -10.69
N PHE A 118 -4.83 8.89 -11.03
CA PHE A 118 -4.04 10.06 -10.66
C PHE A 118 -3.68 10.84 -11.91
N THR A 119 -3.80 12.17 -11.83
CA THR A 119 -3.35 13.08 -12.86
C THR A 119 -2.20 13.93 -12.31
N SER A 120 -1.15 14.10 -13.10
CA SER A 120 -0.04 15.00 -12.80
C SER A 120 0.42 15.68 -14.09
N GLY A 121 0.15 16.99 -14.20
CA GLY A 121 0.38 17.72 -15.44
C GLY A 121 -0.41 17.12 -16.60
N ASP A 122 0.28 16.72 -17.66
CA ASP A 122 -0.32 16.08 -18.85
C ASP A 122 -0.36 14.53 -18.75
N ALA A 123 0.14 13.95 -17.65
CA ALA A 123 0.17 12.51 -17.43
C ALA A 123 -1.00 12.05 -16.58
N THR A 124 -1.60 10.92 -16.95
CA THR A 124 -2.62 10.23 -16.18
C THR A 124 -2.23 8.76 -16.06
N PHE A 125 -2.32 8.20 -14.86
CA PHE A 125 -2.06 6.79 -14.59
C PHE A 125 -3.06 6.25 -13.57
N SER A 126 -3.24 4.93 -13.56
CA SER A 126 -4.19 4.26 -12.67
C SER A 126 -3.50 3.17 -11.86
N LEU A 127 -3.81 3.09 -10.58
CA LEU A 127 -3.37 2.03 -9.68
C LEU A 127 -4.58 1.17 -9.31
N PRO A 128 -4.62 -0.10 -9.72
CA PRO A 128 -5.67 -1.03 -9.30
C PRO A 128 -5.58 -1.31 -7.80
N VAL A 129 -6.74 -1.39 -7.16
CA VAL A 129 -6.92 -1.74 -5.75
C VAL A 129 -7.97 -2.85 -5.65
N ASP A 130 -7.63 -3.94 -4.98
CA ASP A 130 -8.44 -5.13 -4.77
C ASP A 130 -8.66 -5.33 -3.26
N ALA A 131 -9.89 -5.09 -2.80
CA ALA A 131 -10.25 -5.26 -1.40
C ALA A 131 -10.16 -6.71 -0.94
N GLY A 132 -10.27 -7.69 -1.84
CA GLY A 132 -10.13 -9.11 -1.52
C GLY A 132 -8.71 -9.49 -1.07
N LEU A 133 -7.70 -8.64 -1.30
CA LEU A 133 -6.34 -8.81 -0.77
C LEU A 133 -6.24 -8.35 0.69
N ASP A 134 -6.76 -7.16 0.98
CA ASP A 134 -6.89 -6.62 2.34
C ASP A 134 -7.98 -5.52 2.37
N PRO A 135 -9.17 -5.80 2.94
CA PRO A 135 -10.28 -4.85 2.91
C PRO A 135 -9.98 -3.55 3.67
N THR A 136 -9.20 -3.64 4.75
CA THR A 136 -8.93 -2.49 5.62
C THR A 136 -7.96 -1.53 4.94
N ALA A 137 -6.89 -2.03 4.34
CA ALA A 137 -5.92 -1.23 3.61
C ALA A 137 -6.50 -0.69 2.29
N ALA A 138 -7.28 -1.49 1.56
CA ALA A 138 -7.99 -1.03 0.36
C ALA A 138 -8.99 0.08 0.68
N ASN A 139 -9.77 -0.08 1.76
CA ASN A 139 -10.70 0.95 2.23
C ASN A 139 -9.98 2.27 2.55
N LEU A 140 -8.82 2.21 3.20
CA LEU A 140 -8.03 3.40 3.49
C LEU A 140 -7.59 4.11 2.19
N ALA A 141 -7.06 3.37 1.21
CA ALA A 141 -6.60 3.91 -0.07
C ALA A 141 -7.74 4.59 -0.85
N VAL A 142 -8.87 3.88 -1.00
CA VAL A 142 -10.04 4.38 -1.74
C VAL A 142 -10.68 5.58 -1.03
N THR A 143 -10.79 5.53 0.30
CA THR A 143 -11.32 6.64 1.08
C THR A 143 -10.44 7.89 0.96
N PHE A 144 -9.11 7.75 1.01
CA PHE A 144 -8.18 8.87 0.85
C PHE A 144 -8.23 9.45 -0.57
N ALA A 145 -8.42 8.61 -1.60
CA ALA A 145 -8.64 9.10 -2.96
C ALA A 145 -9.95 9.88 -3.07
N HIS A 146 -11.06 9.41 -2.49
CA HIS A 146 -12.32 10.15 -2.51
C HIS A 146 -12.27 11.46 -1.70
N TYR A 147 -11.52 11.50 -0.59
CA TYR A 147 -11.21 12.74 0.13
C TYR A 147 -10.12 13.59 -0.52
N ARG A 148 -9.63 13.18 -1.70
CA ARG A 148 -8.60 13.90 -2.47
C ARG A 148 -7.32 14.13 -1.67
N THR A 149 -7.04 13.28 -0.67
CA THR A 149 -5.90 13.40 0.24
C THR A 149 -4.57 13.32 -0.50
N TYR A 150 -4.52 12.56 -1.59
CA TYR A 150 -3.34 12.44 -2.44
C TYR A 150 -3.11 13.64 -3.36
N GLU A 151 -4.04 14.59 -3.46
CA GLU A 151 -3.79 15.80 -4.26
C GLU A 151 -2.75 16.69 -3.58
N GLN A 152 -1.99 17.38 -4.44
CA GLN A 152 -0.85 18.21 -4.11
C GLN A 152 0.34 17.42 -3.54
N VAL A 153 0.25 16.10 -3.41
CA VAL A 153 1.37 15.27 -2.99
C VAL A 153 2.38 15.13 -4.13
N GLN A 154 3.67 15.27 -3.81
CA GLN A 154 4.75 14.96 -4.75
C GLN A 154 4.98 13.45 -4.77
N ILE A 155 5.03 12.89 -5.98
CA ILE A 155 5.42 11.50 -6.21
C ILE A 155 6.95 11.43 -6.10
N THR A 156 7.48 10.48 -5.34
CA THR A 156 8.93 10.37 -5.10
C THR A 156 9.42 8.95 -5.27
N THR A 157 10.68 8.81 -5.70
CA THR A 157 11.43 7.55 -5.66
C THR A 157 12.51 7.62 -4.59
N GLY A 158 12.15 8.10 -3.39
CA GLY A 158 13.09 8.27 -2.28
C GLY A 158 13.84 6.99 -1.87
N ILE A 159 13.31 5.84 -2.27
CA ILE A 159 14.00 4.54 -2.26
C ILE A 159 13.97 3.99 -3.68
N ASP A 160 15.14 3.72 -4.24
CA ASP A 160 15.28 3.16 -5.59
C ASP A 160 14.44 1.88 -5.77
N GLY A 161 13.77 1.77 -6.92
CA GLY A 161 12.89 0.65 -7.25
C GLY A 161 11.48 0.76 -6.67
N LEU A 162 11.15 1.83 -5.95
CA LEU A 162 9.82 2.09 -5.41
C LEU A 162 9.32 3.48 -5.81
N LEU A 163 8.07 3.56 -6.28
CA LEU A 163 7.36 4.83 -6.48
C LEU A 163 6.44 5.08 -5.29
N TRP A 164 6.56 6.24 -4.65
CA TRP A 164 5.81 6.57 -3.45
C TRP A 164 4.82 7.70 -3.71
N ILE A 165 3.59 7.52 -3.21
CA ILE A 165 2.49 8.47 -3.30
C ILE A 165 1.89 8.64 -1.90
N GLY A 166 2.33 9.69 -1.22
CA GLY A 166 1.89 10.05 0.12
C GLY A 166 2.82 11.11 0.71
N SER A 167 2.56 11.48 1.96
CA SER A 167 3.38 12.45 2.69
C SER A 167 3.95 11.85 3.97
N ASP A 168 5.02 12.47 4.47
CA ASP A 168 5.66 12.14 5.75
C ASP A 168 4.78 12.41 6.99
N GLY A 169 3.67 13.14 6.84
CA GLY A 169 2.72 13.41 7.91
C GLY A 169 1.71 12.28 8.09
N ASP A 170 1.38 12.00 9.35
CA ASP A 170 0.21 11.22 9.73
C ASP A 170 -1.08 12.00 9.43
N ALA A 171 -2.09 11.32 8.92
CA ALA A 171 -3.43 11.88 8.68
C ALA A 171 -4.20 12.17 9.98
N GLY A 172 -3.55 12.04 11.14
CA GLY A 172 -4.14 12.16 12.47
C GLY A 172 -4.52 10.81 13.09
N PHE A 173 -4.31 9.70 12.37
CA PHE A 173 -4.57 8.36 12.85
C PHE A 173 -3.75 7.32 12.08
N THR A 174 -3.52 6.21 12.76
CA THR A 174 -2.99 4.99 12.12
C THR A 174 -3.96 3.84 12.34
N ILE A 175 -4.00 2.91 11.39
CA ILE A 175 -4.76 1.64 11.52
C ILE A 175 -3.81 0.45 11.52
N PRO A 176 -4.15 -0.67 12.18
CA PRO A 176 -3.38 -1.90 12.06
C PRO A 176 -3.28 -2.34 10.59
N GLY A 177 -2.09 -2.69 10.12
CA GLY A 177 -1.92 -3.38 8.84
C GLY A 177 -2.35 -4.84 8.94
N GLY A 178 -2.84 -5.40 7.83
CA GLY A 178 -3.13 -6.82 7.76
C GLY A 178 -1.88 -7.69 7.69
N ALA A 179 -2.10 -9.00 7.84
CA ALA A 179 -1.01 -9.98 7.74
C ALA A 179 -0.50 -10.03 6.30
N VAL A 180 0.82 -9.89 6.11
CA VAL A 180 1.44 -10.03 4.78
C VAL A 180 1.44 -11.51 4.39
N ALA A 181 0.37 -11.95 3.72
CA ALA A 181 0.22 -13.34 3.29
C ALA A 181 1.32 -13.71 2.27
N GLY A 182 2.36 -14.38 2.74
CA GLY A 182 3.45 -14.90 1.91
C GLY A 182 4.64 -13.96 1.68
N GLY A 183 4.62 -12.74 2.20
CA GLY A 183 5.79 -11.85 2.28
C GLY A 183 6.45 -11.46 0.95
N SER A 184 5.76 -11.62 -0.19
CA SER A 184 6.34 -11.35 -1.51
C SER A 184 5.75 -10.10 -2.15
N TYR A 185 6.63 -9.27 -2.72
CA TYR A 185 6.28 -8.02 -3.40
C TYR A 185 6.77 -8.06 -4.85
N PRO A 186 6.12 -8.85 -5.75
CA PRO A 186 6.53 -8.88 -7.15
C PRO A 186 6.51 -7.48 -7.79
N VAL A 187 7.31 -7.29 -8.84
CA VAL A 187 7.25 -6.08 -9.68
C VAL A 187 5.81 -5.84 -10.12
N GLY A 188 5.35 -4.61 -9.97
CA GLY A 188 3.97 -4.20 -10.18
C GLY A 188 3.09 -4.22 -8.93
N SER A 189 3.57 -4.70 -7.78
CA SER A 189 2.76 -4.67 -6.56
C SER A 189 2.42 -3.23 -6.16
N VAL A 190 1.13 -2.97 -5.92
CA VAL A 190 0.64 -1.75 -5.27
C VAL A 190 0.46 -2.08 -3.79
N VAL A 191 1.15 -1.35 -2.92
CA VAL A 191 1.15 -1.61 -1.48
C VAL A 191 0.71 -0.38 -0.69
N MET A 192 -0.07 -0.62 0.36
CA MET A 192 -0.25 0.34 1.43
C MET A 192 0.93 0.23 2.39
N VAL A 193 1.55 1.36 2.68
CA VAL A 193 2.79 1.41 3.44
C VAL A 193 2.48 1.29 4.92
N ALA A 194 3.22 0.40 5.59
CA ALA A 194 3.20 0.23 7.03
C ALA A 194 4.49 0.75 7.68
N ASP A 195 4.37 1.14 8.95
CA ASP A 195 5.42 1.82 9.70
C ASP A 195 6.26 0.78 10.43
N VAL A 196 7.24 1.31 11.16
CA VAL A 196 7.81 0.75 12.39
C VAL A 196 7.15 -0.50 13.00
N THR A 197 5.87 -0.32 13.26
CA THR A 197 5.02 -1.13 14.12
C THR A 197 3.98 -1.92 13.34
N GLY A 198 4.03 -1.87 12.01
CA GLY A 198 3.06 -2.53 11.12
C GLY A 198 1.74 -1.77 11.00
N ARG A 199 1.73 -0.46 11.22
CA ARG A 199 0.51 0.38 11.12
C ARG A 199 0.51 1.23 9.86
N LEU A 200 -0.67 1.43 9.28
CA LEU A 200 -0.89 2.16 8.03
C LEU A 200 -1.37 3.58 8.34
N TRP A 201 -0.89 4.58 7.59
CA TRP A 201 -1.30 5.99 7.67
C TRP A 201 -1.73 6.58 6.31
N GLY A 202 -1.79 5.74 5.27
CA GLY A 202 -2.36 6.11 3.97
C GLY A 202 -1.36 6.41 2.86
N THR A 203 -0.06 6.17 3.04
CA THR A 203 0.90 6.26 1.92
C THR A 203 0.86 5.00 1.05
N ILE A 204 0.84 5.18 -0.27
CA ILE A 204 0.93 4.10 -1.26
C ILE A 204 2.36 4.01 -1.79
N ALA A 205 2.84 2.79 -2.03
CA ALA A 205 4.03 2.55 -2.83
C ALA A 205 3.75 1.55 -3.96
N VAL A 206 4.48 1.68 -5.07
CA VAL A 206 4.45 0.75 -6.21
C VAL A 206 5.84 0.16 -6.43
N VAL A 207 5.92 -1.16 -6.56
CA VAL A 207 7.18 -1.86 -6.85
C VAL A 207 7.50 -1.75 -8.33
N LEU A 208 8.55 -0.98 -8.66
CA LEU A 208 8.93 -0.70 -10.05
C LEU A 208 9.86 -1.78 -10.64
N ASP A 209 10.70 -2.39 -9.82
CA ASP A 209 11.71 -3.36 -10.27
C ASP A 209 12.09 -4.40 -9.19
N GLU A 210 13.03 -5.27 -9.53
CA GLU A 210 13.52 -6.34 -8.66
C GLU A 210 14.26 -5.80 -7.42
N LEU A 211 14.84 -4.59 -7.49
CA LEU A 211 15.47 -3.95 -6.33
C LEU A 211 14.39 -3.57 -5.32
N GLY A 212 13.33 -2.88 -5.75
CA GLY A 212 12.20 -2.53 -4.89
C GLY A 212 11.55 -3.76 -4.26
N SER A 213 11.34 -4.81 -5.06
CA SER A 213 10.83 -6.12 -4.62
C SER A 213 11.71 -6.72 -3.52
N THR A 214 13.04 -6.69 -3.71
CA THR A 214 13.99 -7.23 -2.74
C THR A 214 14.02 -6.40 -1.46
N LEU A 215 13.93 -5.07 -1.56
CA LEU A 215 13.94 -4.17 -0.42
C LEU A 215 12.72 -4.38 0.49
N LEU A 216 11.52 -4.48 -0.09
CA LEU A 216 10.31 -4.75 0.70
C LEU A 216 10.32 -6.15 1.34
N GLN A 217 11.01 -7.12 0.72
CA GLN A 217 11.16 -8.47 1.29
C GLN A 217 12.08 -8.52 2.53
N VAL A 218 12.94 -7.51 2.74
CA VAL A 218 13.79 -7.45 3.95
C VAL A 218 12.97 -7.23 5.21
N ASP A 219 11.91 -6.41 5.12
CA ASP A 219 10.96 -6.15 6.21
C ASP A 219 9.53 -6.26 5.67
N PRO A 220 8.96 -7.48 5.60
CA PRO A 220 7.69 -7.73 4.93
C PRO A 220 6.51 -7.32 5.81
N ARG A 221 6.28 -6.00 5.90
CA ARG A 221 5.21 -5.37 6.69
C ARG A 221 4.17 -4.61 5.86
N HIS A 222 4.49 -4.29 4.62
CA HIS A 222 3.63 -3.51 3.74
C HIS A 222 2.47 -4.39 3.22
N VAL A 223 1.28 -3.82 3.12
CA VAL A 223 0.08 -4.58 2.76
C VAL A 223 -0.13 -4.46 1.26
N VAL A 224 -0.10 -5.58 0.53
CA VAL A 224 -0.40 -5.59 -0.91
C VAL A 224 -1.90 -5.37 -1.08
N ILE A 225 -2.25 -4.32 -1.83
CA ILE A 225 -3.63 -3.94 -2.11
C ILE A 225 -3.96 -4.00 -3.59
N GLY A 226 -3.00 -4.33 -4.47
CA GLY A 226 -3.26 -4.46 -5.90
C GLY A 226 -2.02 -4.77 -6.71
N THR A 227 -2.17 -4.77 -8.02
CA THR A 227 -1.07 -5.00 -8.96
C THR A 227 -1.29 -4.18 -10.22
N VAL A 228 -0.24 -3.53 -10.72
CA VAL A 228 -0.20 -2.79 -11.98
C VAL A 228 0.73 -3.48 -12.97
N ASP A 229 0.27 -3.68 -14.20
CA ASP A 229 1.03 -4.39 -15.24
C ASP A 229 2.05 -3.49 -15.94
N ASP A 230 1.72 -2.20 -16.14
CA ASP A 230 2.55 -1.24 -16.87
C ASP A 230 3.37 -0.35 -15.92
N VAL A 231 4.36 -0.94 -15.26
CA VAL A 231 5.28 -0.20 -14.37
C VAL A 231 6.21 0.75 -15.13
N GLU A 232 6.44 0.54 -16.43
CA GLU A 232 7.34 1.37 -17.23
C GLU A 232 6.80 2.79 -17.39
N SER A 233 5.49 2.96 -17.54
CA SER A 233 4.86 4.28 -17.61
C SER A 233 4.90 5.04 -16.28
N LEU A 234 5.09 4.34 -15.16
CA LEU A 234 5.17 4.92 -13.83
C LEU A 234 6.57 5.44 -13.47
N ALA A 235 7.63 4.86 -14.06
CA ALA A 235 9.01 5.20 -13.74
C ALA A 235 9.38 6.66 -14.03
N GLY A 236 8.66 7.31 -14.96
CA GLY A 236 8.86 8.72 -15.33
C GLY A 236 8.13 9.73 -14.44
N LEU A 237 7.38 9.28 -13.42
CA LEU A 237 6.52 10.14 -12.60
C LEU A 237 7.21 10.70 -11.35
N ALA A 238 8.48 10.34 -11.11
CA ALA A 238 9.25 10.91 -10.00
C ALA A 238 9.25 12.45 -10.08
N ASP A 239 9.14 13.09 -8.92
CA ASP A 239 9.05 14.54 -8.70
C ASP A 239 7.76 15.20 -9.21
N ALA A 240 6.88 14.47 -9.90
CA ALA A 240 5.61 14.97 -10.38
C ALA A 240 4.64 15.22 -9.21
N THR A 241 3.84 16.29 -9.26
CA THR A 241 2.85 16.61 -8.22
C THR A 241 1.47 16.17 -8.67
N VAL A 242 0.77 15.37 -7.86
CA VAL A 242 -0.61 14.96 -8.16
C VAL A 242 -1.51 16.20 -8.15
N THR A 243 -2.17 16.47 -9.27
CA THR A 243 -3.11 17.59 -9.41
C THR A 243 -4.56 17.17 -9.21
N GLU A 244 -4.87 15.91 -9.52
CA GLU A 244 -6.21 15.34 -9.37
C GLU A 244 -6.09 13.86 -9.02
N VAL A 245 -7.00 13.37 -8.18
CA VAL A 245 -7.16 11.95 -7.91
C VAL A 245 -8.64 11.58 -7.88
N SER A 246 -8.96 10.40 -8.40
CA SER A 246 -10.30 9.82 -8.32
C SER A 246 -10.24 8.32 -8.07
N ALA A 247 -11.30 7.76 -7.51
CA ALA A 247 -11.46 6.32 -7.33
C ALA A 247 -12.76 5.86 -7.98
N THR A 248 -12.69 4.83 -8.82
CA THR A 248 -13.86 4.27 -9.50
C THR A 248 -13.95 2.77 -9.21
N SER A 249 -15.12 2.28 -8.81
CA SER A 249 -15.36 0.84 -8.65
C SER A 249 -15.40 0.15 -10.02
N THR A 250 -14.76 -1.01 -10.14
CA THR A 250 -14.60 -1.76 -11.40
C THR A 250 -15.29 -3.12 -11.43
N GLY A 251 -15.86 -3.57 -10.31
CA GLY A 251 -16.53 -4.86 -10.18
C GLY A 251 -17.10 -5.10 -8.79
#